data_AF-A0AA90TXQ4-F1
#
_entry.id   AF-A0AA90TXQ4-F1
#
_cell.length_a   1.000
_cell.length_b   1.000
_cell.length_c   1.000
_cell.angle_alpha   90.00
_cell.angle_beta   90.00
_cell.angle_gamma   90.00
#
_symmetry.space_group_name_H-M   'P 1'
#
loop_
_entity.id
_entity.type
_entity.pdbx_description
1 polymer ?
#
loop_
_entity_poly.entity_id
_entity_poly.type
_entity_poly.pdbx_seq_one_letter_code
_entity_poly.pdbx_strand_id
1 'polypeptide(L)'
;MTTEAQEHYINALISEYASVEDDKIFYNDFMEKLGEASLDTLSTKEASALIQGLIGIKVPLEMQCGKIMMVEKDEIMRGQTMGRLDECMHNCEIDFNECEYLKNQE
;
A
#
# COMPACT_ATOMS: atom_id res chain seq x y z
N MET A 1 4.16 -2.80 -24.38
CA MET A 1 3.44 -3.86 -23.68
C MET A 1 3.96 -3.93 -22.26
N THR A 2 3.11 -4.30 -21.31
CA THR A 2 3.46 -4.58 -19.92
C THR A 2 4.55 -5.61 -19.84
N THR A 3 5.35 -5.51 -18.79
CA THR A 3 6.25 -6.60 -18.43
C THR A 3 5.55 -7.53 -17.46
N GLU A 4 5.92 -8.81 -17.48
CA GLU A 4 5.44 -9.82 -16.53
C GLU A 4 5.60 -9.36 -15.06
N ALA A 5 6.67 -8.61 -14.77
CA ALA A 5 6.91 -8.02 -13.45
C ALA A 5 5.85 -6.95 -13.07
N GLN A 6 5.40 -6.13 -14.03
CA GLN A 6 4.35 -5.14 -13.79
C GLN A 6 3.00 -5.83 -13.54
N GLU A 7 2.69 -6.87 -14.32
CA GLU A 7 1.43 -7.63 -14.15
C GLU A 7 1.38 -8.32 -12.80
N HIS A 8 2.46 -8.99 -12.40
CA HIS A 8 2.57 -9.59 -11.08
C HIS A 8 2.37 -8.55 -9.96
N TYR A 9 3.00 -7.39 -10.10
CA TYR A 9 2.89 -6.33 -9.09
C TYR A 9 1.47 -5.74 -9.02
N ILE A 10 0.81 -5.52 -10.16
CA ILE A 10 -0.59 -5.07 -10.19
C ILE A 10 -1.51 -6.09 -9.51
N ASN A 11 -1.32 -7.39 -9.79
CA ASN A 11 -2.10 -8.45 -9.15
C ASN A 11 -1.91 -8.50 -7.63
N ALA A 12 -0.67 -8.31 -7.16
CA ALA A 12 -0.39 -8.20 -5.72
C ALA A 12 -1.10 -6.99 -5.10
N LEU A 13 -1.02 -5.82 -5.74
CA LEU A 13 -1.67 -4.59 -5.25
C LEU A 13 -3.20 -4.71 -5.12
N ILE A 14 -3.85 -5.53 -5.96
CA ILE A 14 -5.32 -5.72 -5.96
C ILE A 14 -5.77 -6.79 -4.95
N SER A 15 -4.88 -7.68 -4.51
CA SER A 15 -5.27 -8.87 -3.74
C SER A 15 -4.71 -8.95 -2.32
N GLU A 16 -3.60 -8.27 -2.03
CA GLU A 16 -2.85 -8.47 -0.77
C GLU A 16 -3.17 -7.42 0.31
N TYR A 17 -3.88 -6.36 -0.02
CA TYR A 17 -4.14 -5.23 0.88
C TYR A 17 -5.60 -5.17 1.33
N ALA A 18 -5.87 -4.53 2.48
CA ALA A 18 -7.22 -4.39 3.01
C ALA A 18 -8.19 -3.61 2.08
N SER A 19 -7.67 -2.93 1.07
CA SER A 19 -8.40 -2.16 0.06
C SER A 19 -8.89 -2.97 -1.14
N VAL A 20 -8.90 -4.32 -1.09
CA VAL A 20 -9.24 -5.20 -2.25
C VAL A 20 -10.45 -4.74 -3.06
N GLU A 21 -11.53 -4.32 -2.39
CA GLU A 21 -12.75 -3.87 -3.08
C GLU A 21 -12.55 -2.56 -3.83
N ASP A 22 -11.96 -1.56 -3.18
CA ASP A 22 -11.64 -0.25 -3.79
C ASP A 22 -10.63 -0.41 -4.93
N ASP A 23 -9.66 -1.32 -4.77
CA ASP A 23 -8.65 -1.62 -5.78
C ASP A 23 -9.26 -2.21 -7.05
N LYS A 24 -10.23 -3.12 -6.89
CA LYS A 24 -10.96 -3.71 -8.01
C LYS A 24 -11.82 -2.68 -8.72
N ILE A 25 -12.48 -1.80 -7.98
CA ILE A 25 -13.27 -0.71 -8.56
C ILE A 25 -12.36 0.21 -9.38
N PHE A 26 -11.26 0.68 -8.78
CA PHE A 26 -10.28 1.53 -9.47
C PHE A 26 -9.71 0.86 -10.71
N TYR A 27 -9.31 -0.42 -10.59
CA TYR A 27 -8.79 -1.20 -11.70
C TYR A 27 -9.80 -1.27 -12.85
N ASN A 28 -11.04 -1.67 -12.58
CA ASN A 28 -12.07 -1.80 -13.62
C ASN A 28 -12.35 -0.46 -14.30
N ASP A 29 -12.50 0.61 -13.53
CA ASP A 29 -12.71 1.97 -14.04
C ASP A 29 -11.54 2.43 -14.91
N PHE A 30 -10.31 2.09 -14.54
CA PHE A 30 -9.11 2.44 -15.29
C PHE A 30 -9.05 1.68 -16.63
N MET A 31 -9.28 0.37 -16.61
CA MET A 31 -9.29 -0.47 -17.80
C MET A 31 -10.41 -0.08 -18.77
N GLU A 32 -11.61 0.22 -18.25
CA GLU A 32 -12.74 0.70 -19.06
C GLU A 32 -12.43 2.02 -19.76
N LYS A 33 -11.80 2.97 -19.06
CA LYS A 33 -11.40 4.27 -19.65
C LYS A 33 -10.37 4.13 -20.76
N LEU A 34 -9.47 3.15 -20.66
CA LEU A 34 -8.52 2.85 -21.72
C LEU A 34 -9.15 2.06 -22.88
N GLY A 35 -10.29 1.41 -22.63
CA GLY A 35 -10.91 0.49 -23.59
C GLY A 35 -10.16 -0.84 -23.71
N GLU A 36 -9.42 -1.21 -22.67
CA GLU A 36 -8.55 -2.39 -22.65
C GLU A 36 -9.22 -3.56 -21.91
N ALA A 37 -9.08 -4.77 -22.46
CA ALA A 37 -9.73 -5.96 -21.92
C ALA A 37 -8.86 -6.73 -20.91
N SER A 38 -7.54 -6.54 -20.95
CA SER A 38 -6.60 -7.33 -20.16
C SER A 38 -5.31 -6.56 -19.89
N LEU A 39 -4.56 -7.00 -18.88
CA LEU A 39 -3.32 -6.33 -18.47
C LEU A 39 -2.22 -6.39 -19.53
N ASP A 40 -2.14 -7.49 -20.30
CA ASP A 40 -1.09 -7.74 -21.29
C ASP A 40 -1.14 -6.79 -22.50
N THR A 41 -2.29 -6.14 -22.71
CA THR A 41 -2.46 -5.16 -23.80
C THR A 41 -1.95 -3.78 -23.42
N LEU A 42 -1.75 -3.50 -22.12
CA LEU A 42 -1.31 -2.19 -21.66
C LEU A 42 0.10 -1.86 -22.17
N SER A 43 0.33 -0.61 -22.52
CA SER A 43 1.68 -0.09 -22.66
C SER A 43 2.37 -0.01 -21.29
N THR A 44 3.69 0.02 -21.29
CA THR A 44 4.48 0.21 -20.05
C THR A 44 4.07 1.48 -19.31
N LYS A 45 3.69 2.53 -20.04
CA LYS A 45 3.26 3.81 -19.47
C LYS A 45 1.90 3.69 -18.78
N GLU A 46 0.94 3.00 -19.40
CA GLU A 46 -0.39 2.78 -18.82
C GLU A 46 -0.31 1.89 -17.59
N ALA A 47 0.49 0.83 -17.65
CA ALA A 47 0.74 -0.03 -16.50
C ALA A 47 1.39 0.71 -15.34
N SER A 48 2.38 1.57 -15.61
CA SER A 48 2.96 2.44 -14.59
C SER A 48 1.92 3.41 -14.00
N ALA A 49 1.01 3.95 -14.80
CA ALA A 49 -0.05 4.83 -14.31
C ALA A 49 -1.09 4.07 -13.46
N LEU A 50 -1.47 2.85 -13.87
CA LEU A 50 -2.32 1.95 -13.09
C LEU A 50 -1.69 1.62 -11.74
N ILE A 51 -0.41 1.25 -11.73
CA ILE A 51 0.35 0.98 -10.50
C ILE A 51 0.35 2.20 -9.57
N GLN A 52 0.65 3.39 -10.09
CA GLN A 52 0.65 4.61 -9.27
C GLN A 52 -0.72 4.90 -8.67
N GLY A 53 -1.80 4.70 -9.44
CA GLY A 53 -3.16 4.83 -8.95
C GLY A 53 -3.49 3.84 -7.83
N LEU A 54 -3.12 2.57 -8.01
CA LEU A 54 -3.34 1.51 -7.03
C LEU A 54 -2.53 1.71 -5.74
N ILE A 55 -1.32 2.27 -5.81
CA ILE A 55 -0.50 2.61 -4.63
C ILE A 55 -1.13 3.73 -3.82
N GLY A 56 -1.73 4.71 -4.49
CA GLY A 56 -2.37 5.88 -3.87
C GLY A 56 -3.68 5.56 -3.13
N ILE A 57 -4.23 4.36 -3.31
CA ILE A 57 -5.40 3.90 -2.55
C ILE A 57 -4.95 3.63 -1.11
N LYS A 58 -5.44 4.45 -0.18
CA LYS A 58 -5.03 4.39 1.21
C LYS A 58 -5.59 3.16 1.90
N VAL A 59 -4.74 2.56 2.73
CA VAL A 59 -5.02 1.36 3.50
C VAL A 59 -4.83 1.63 4.98
N PRO A 60 -5.63 0.98 5.86
CA PRO A 60 -5.46 1.12 7.29
C PRO A 60 -4.16 0.46 7.72
N LEU A 61 -3.42 1.18 8.56
CA LEU A 61 -2.22 0.71 9.23
C LEU A 61 -2.39 0.86 10.73
N GLU A 62 -2.31 -0.25 11.45
CA GLU A 62 -2.22 -0.25 12.90
C GLU A 62 -0.77 -0.01 13.34
N MET A 63 -0.57 1.08 14.08
CA MET A 63 0.70 1.42 14.71
C MET A 63 0.89 0.57 15.97
N GLN A 64 2.14 0.44 16.44
CA GLN A 64 2.44 -0.29 17.67
C GLN A 64 1.74 0.27 18.91
N CYS A 65 1.31 1.54 18.85
CA CYS A 65 0.55 2.21 19.89
C CYS A 65 -0.96 1.90 19.87
N GLY A 66 -1.43 1.08 18.91
CA GLY A 66 -2.85 0.78 18.68
C GLY A 66 -3.61 1.83 17.88
N LYS A 67 -3.00 2.96 17.51
CA LYS A 67 -3.61 3.96 16.61
C LYS A 67 -3.66 3.43 15.18
N ILE A 68 -4.79 3.63 14.51
CA ILE A 68 -4.96 3.31 13.10
C ILE A 68 -4.76 4.57 12.26
N MET A 69 -3.91 4.50 11.24
CA MET A 69 -3.69 5.56 10.26
C MET A 69 -3.97 5.08 8.85
N MET A 70 -4.44 5.97 7.98
CA MET A 70 -4.64 5.67 6.56
C MET A 70 -3.40 6.11 5.78
N VAL A 71 -2.67 5.14 5.23
CA VAL A 71 -1.40 5.36 4.51
C VAL A 71 -1.46 4.80 3.11
N GLU A 72 -0.58 5.27 2.22
CA GLU A 72 -0.40 4.66 0.90
C GLU A 72 0.26 3.28 1.03
N LYS A 73 0.10 2.42 0.03
CA LYS A 73 0.56 1.02 0.11
C LYS A 73 2.08 0.88 0.13
N ASP A 74 2.80 1.83 -0.47
CA ASP A 74 4.26 1.84 -0.47
C ASP A 74 4.84 2.18 0.92
N GLU A 75 4.13 3.01 1.70
CA GLU A 75 4.45 3.30 3.10
C GLU A 75 4.34 2.04 4.00
N ILE A 76 3.46 1.09 3.66
CA ILE A 76 3.43 -0.21 4.35
C ILE A 76 4.74 -0.97 4.12
N MET A 77 5.22 -1.03 2.88
CA MET A 77 6.44 -1.75 2.54
C MET A 77 7.70 -1.07 3.12
N ARG A 78 7.74 0.26 3.13
CA ARG A 78 8.83 1.02 3.77
C ARG A 78 8.89 0.74 5.27
N GLY A 79 7.75 0.79 5.96
CA GLY A 79 7.67 0.52 7.39
C GLY A 79 8.11 -0.90 7.80
N GLN A 80 7.84 -1.91 6.95
CA GLN A 80 8.35 -3.27 7.16
C GLN A 80 9.88 -3.38 7.04
N THR A 81 10.50 -2.52 6.22
CA THR A 81 11.94 -2.59 5.94
C THR A 81 12.78 -1.73 6.89
N MET A 82 12.29 -0.54 7.24
CA MET A 82 13.05 0.46 8.01
C MET A 82 12.78 0.43 9.52
N GLY A 83 11.72 -0.26 9.97
CA GLY A 83 11.30 -0.27 11.37
C GLY A 83 10.43 0.95 11.69
N ARG A 84 9.27 0.72 12.32
CA ARG A 84 8.19 1.72 12.47
C ARG A 84 8.21 2.48 13.79
N LEU A 85 9.30 2.36 14.54
CA LEU A 85 9.36 2.86 15.91
C LEU A 85 9.37 4.39 15.94
N ASP A 86 10.15 5.02 15.07
CA ASP A 86 10.22 6.49 14.94
C ASP A 86 8.90 7.09 14.44
N GLU A 87 8.25 6.43 13.47
CA GLU A 87 6.92 6.84 12.98
C GLU A 87 5.86 6.76 14.08
N CYS A 88 5.94 5.74 14.93
CA CYS A 88 5.05 5.56 16.08
C CYS A 88 5.28 6.67 17.11
N MET A 89 6.54 6.95 17.45
CA MET A 89 6.89 8.04 18.37
C MET A 89 6.41 9.41 17.87
N HIS A 90 6.49 9.68 16.57
CA HIS A 90 6.07 10.95 16.01
C HIS A 90 4.54 11.09 15.95
N ASN A 91 3.82 10.03 15.58
CA ASN A 91 2.37 10.10 15.31
C ASN A 91 1.47 9.77 16.51
N CYS A 92 2.01 9.15 17.54
CA CYS A 92 1.23 8.69 18.69
C CYS A 92 1.51 9.48 19.98
N GLU A 93 2.36 10.53 19.95
CA GLU A 93 2.76 11.31 21.15
C GLU A 93 3.16 10.44 22.35
N ILE A 94 3.73 9.26 22.08
CA ILE A 94 4.06 8.28 23.13
C ILE A 94 5.28 8.77 23.88
N ASP A 95 5.17 8.90 25.20
CA ASP A 95 6.34 9.01 26.06
C ASP A 95 7.15 7.72 25.91
N PHE A 96 8.42 7.84 25.52
CA PHE A 96 9.34 6.73 25.35
C PHE A 96 9.32 5.77 26.56
N ASN A 97 9.11 6.30 27.78
CA ASN A 97 9.03 5.53 29.03
C ASN A 97 7.71 4.77 29.23
N GLU A 98 6.68 5.04 28.42
CA GLU A 98 5.36 4.40 28.49
C GLU A 98 5.13 3.38 27.36
N CYS A 99 6.03 3.31 26.38
CA CYS A 99 5.95 2.37 25.26
C CYS A 99 6.15 0.91 25.72
N GLU A 100 5.07 0.14 25.85
CA GLU A 100 5.12 -1.27 26.27
C GLU A 100 5.92 -2.16 25.30
N TYR A 101 5.96 -1.82 24.01
CA TYR A 101 6.78 -2.53 23.04
C TYR A 101 8.28 -2.46 23.36
N LEU A 102 8.76 -1.31 23.83
CA LEU A 102 10.15 -1.12 24.25
C LEU A 102 10.44 -1.77 25.61
N LYS A 103 9.47 -1.74 26.54
CA LYS A 103 9.60 -2.39 27.87
C LYS A 103 9.74 -3.91 27.80
N ASN A 104 9.19 -4.53 26.76
CA ASN A 104 9.26 -5.99 26.56
C ASN A 104 10.53 -6.45 25.81
N GLN A 105 11.47 -5.55 25.51
CA GLN A 105 12.75 -5.87 24.88
C GLN A 105 13.96 -5.78 25.83
N GLU A 106 13.74 -5.42 27.10
CA GLU A 106 14.73 -5.53 28.20
C GLU A 106 14.62 -6.87 28.94
#